data_AF-A0A661R149-F1
#
_entry.id   AF-A0A661R149-F1
#
_cell.length_a   1.000
_cell.length_b   1.000
_cell.length_c   1.000
_cell.angle_alpha   90.00
_cell.angle_beta   90.00
_cell.angle_gamma   90.00
#
_symmetry.space_group_name_H-M   'P 1'
#
loop_
_entity.id
_entity.type
_entity.pdbx_description
1 polymer ?
#
loop_
_entity_poly.entity_id
_entity_poly.type
_entity_poly.pdbx_seq_one_letter_code
_entity_poly.pdbx_strand_id
1 'polypeptide(L)'
;MSTIQDIFQTYGPQYLALHEDRMPRVHKKTIQDIIGCRSGSFGTILYGCHDCQTIQPIPCCCGNRHCPTCQQNKMDQWLHKQMEKLLPTHYFLLTITLPHGLRQVVRSHQKITYAALFSCTHEALKKLARDKRFVGSTRIGYLAVLHTWGSMLQYHPHLHLVIPGGAVSEKGDQWLSSRQDLFVHTKPLEKIVKAKFKDAMTKAQLIDKIDPSVWKKQWVVDSQAVGKGQNSLRYLSRYVFRVAISNNRIKSIENGVITFLYKDRRKKTWKTMALDAMEFIRRFLQHVLPKGFMKIRHYGFLNPNSPFSIKQLRELISLIHDIIRDLLTEIPEYKKQEMKCACCGHALTFIAFLRPPRWGPSG
;
A
#
# COMPACT_ATOMS: atom_id res chain seq x y z
N MET A 1 -14.66 -4.40 -17.54
CA MET A 1 -13.59 -3.36 -17.54
C MET A 1 -13.72 -2.53 -16.28
N SER A 2 -12.68 -1.77 -15.89
CA SER A 2 -12.76 -0.91 -14.70
C SER A 2 -13.13 0.52 -15.10
N THR A 3 -14.00 1.18 -14.35
CA THR A 3 -14.39 2.59 -14.59
C THR A 3 -13.20 3.54 -14.72
N ILE A 4 -12.12 3.25 -13.99
CA ILE A 4 -10.87 4.03 -14.09
C ILE A 4 -10.19 3.80 -15.45
N GLN A 5 -10.16 2.57 -15.96
CA GLN A 5 -9.61 2.29 -17.29
C GLN A 5 -10.37 3.06 -18.37
N ASP A 6 -11.71 3.11 -18.28
CA ASP A 6 -12.54 3.84 -19.24
C ASP A 6 -12.22 5.35 -19.27
N ILE A 7 -11.96 5.95 -18.09
CA ILE A 7 -11.46 7.33 -17.97
C ILE A 7 -10.14 7.52 -18.71
N PHE A 8 -9.18 6.61 -18.51
CA PHE A 8 -7.87 6.70 -19.17
C PHE A 8 -7.96 6.43 -20.68
N GLN A 9 -8.85 5.55 -21.13
CA GLN A 9 -9.08 5.30 -22.56
C GLN A 9 -9.68 6.53 -23.23
N THR A 10 -10.63 7.20 -22.57
CA THR A 10 -11.34 8.37 -23.13
C THR A 10 -10.46 9.63 -23.10
N TYR A 11 -9.85 9.94 -21.96
CA TYR A 11 -9.18 11.24 -21.72
C TYR A 11 -7.65 11.16 -21.67
N GLY A 12 -7.08 9.95 -21.56
CA GLY A 12 -5.64 9.73 -21.48
C GLY A 12 -4.86 10.20 -22.72
N PRO A 13 -5.31 9.95 -23.96
CA PRO A 13 -4.64 10.45 -25.17
C PRO A 13 -4.52 11.97 -25.20
N GLN A 14 -5.59 12.69 -24.87
CA GLN A 14 -5.57 14.15 -24.77
C GLN A 14 -4.61 14.63 -23.67
N TYR A 15 -4.63 13.98 -22.50
CA TYR A 15 -3.72 14.32 -21.40
C TYR A 15 -2.25 14.11 -21.78
N LEU A 16 -1.95 13.05 -22.55
CA LEU A 16 -0.61 12.81 -23.07
C LEU A 16 -0.20 13.92 -24.04
N ALA A 17 -1.04 14.27 -25.02
CA ALA A 17 -0.75 15.31 -25.99
C ALA A 17 -0.48 16.69 -25.34
N LEU A 18 -1.24 17.06 -24.31
CA LEU A 18 -1.10 18.35 -23.62
C LEU A 18 0.18 18.48 -22.76
N HIS A 19 0.75 17.35 -22.31
CA HIS A 19 1.78 17.34 -21.28
C HIS A 19 3.01 16.52 -21.64
N GLU A 20 3.11 16.04 -22.89
CA GLU A 20 4.08 15.04 -23.30
C GLU A 20 5.52 15.38 -22.86
N ASP A 21 6.02 16.57 -23.19
CA ASP A 21 7.42 16.94 -22.97
C ASP A 21 7.80 17.06 -21.50
N ARG A 22 6.84 17.40 -20.64
CA ARG A 22 7.06 17.65 -19.20
C ARG A 22 6.70 16.44 -18.33
N MET A 23 6.13 15.39 -18.92
CA MET A 23 5.62 14.26 -18.16
C MET A 23 6.71 13.23 -17.85
N PRO A 24 6.86 12.80 -16.57
CA PRO A 24 7.75 11.71 -16.23
C PRO A 24 7.45 10.43 -17.02
N ARG A 25 8.49 9.74 -17.50
CA ARG A 25 8.35 8.47 -18.26
C ARG A 25 7.47 7.44 -17.54
N VAL A 26 7.54 7.37 -16.21
CA VAL A 26 6.72 6.44 -15.40
C VAL A 26 5.23 6.77 -15.48
N HIS A 27 4.85 8.05 -15.59
CA HIS A 27 3.45 8.43 -15.76
C HIS A 27 2.95 8.08 -17.16
N LYS A 28 3.74 8.40 -18.21
CA LYS A 28 3.41 8.02 -19.60
C LYS A 28 3.16 6.51 -19.72
N LYS A 29 4.10 5.72 -19.22
CA LYS A 29 3.98 4.27 -19.17
C LYS A 29 2.75 3.81 -18.39
N THR A 30 2.46 4.40 -17.22
CA THR A 30 1.26 4.03 -16.46
C THR A 30 -0.03 4.33 -17.23
N ILE A 31 -0.12 5.45 -17.95
CA ILE A 31 -1.28 5.75 -18.80
C ILE A 31 -1.44 4.70 -19.89
N GLN A 32 -0.38 4.43 -20.66
CA GLN A 32 -0.37 3.45 -21.74
C GLN A 32 -0.71 2.03 -21.24
N ASP A 33 -0.10 1.61 -20.14
CA ASP A 33 -0.37 0.33 -19.49
C ASP A 33 -1.83 0.20 -19.06
N ILE A 34 -2.44 1.25 -18.52
CA ILE A 34 -3.85 1.23 -18.10
C ILE A 34 -4.77 1.15 -19.32
N ILE A 35 -4.53 1.97 -20.35
CA ILE A 35 -5.32 1.99 -21.59
C ILE A 35 -5.33 0.61 -22.25
N GLY A 36 -4.15 0.00 -22.43
CA GLY A 36 -3.99 -1.27 -23.11
C GLY A 36 -4.28 -2.51 -22.26
N CYS A 37 -4.57 -2.37 -20.96
CA CYS A 37 -4.75 -3.53 -20.09
C CYS A 37 -5.90 -4.42 -20.57
N ARG A 38 -5.69 -5.74 -20.69
CA ARG A 38 -6.68 -6.70 -21.20
C ARG A 38 -7.13 -6.48 -22.66
N SER A 39 -6.38 -5.71 -23.46
CA SER A 39 -6.67 -5.52 -24.90
C SER A 39 -6.05 -6.59 -25.83
N GLY A 40 -5.14 -7.41 -25.30
CA GLY A 40 -4.30 -8.33 -26.09
C GLY A 40 -2.89 -7.78 -26.37
N SER A 41 -2.68 -6.47 -26.14
CA SER A 41 -1.38 -5.79 -26.30
C SER A 41 -0.27 -6.33 -25.38
N PHE A 42 -0.63 -7.09 -24.33
CA PHE A 42 0.31 -7.70 -23.38
C PHE A 42 0.40 -9.23 -23.54
N GLY A 43 -0.09 -9.75 -24.66
CA GLY A 43 -0.23 -11.17 -24.95
C GLY A 43 -1.60 -11.71 -24.58
N THR A 44 -1.85 -12.93 -25.01
CA THR A 44 -3.13 -13.62 -24.85
C THR A 44 -2.86 -15.06 -24.44
N ILE A 45 -3.53 -15.54 -23.40
CA ILE A 45 -3.49 -16.94 -23.02
C ILE A 45 -4.64 -17.65 -23.71
N LEU A 46 -4.38 -18.77 -24.37
CA LEU A 46 -5.39 -19.65 -24.92
C LEU A 46 -5.72 -20.74 -23.91
N TYR A 47 -6.99 -20.88 -23.61
CA TYR A 47 -7.54 -21.96 -22.82
C TYR A 47 -8.43 -22.85 -23.67
N GLY A 48 -8.40 -24.16 -23.43
CA GLY A 48 -9.28 -25.13 -24.06
C GLY A 48 -10.24 -25.74 -23.05
N CYS A 49 -11.48 -25.93 -23.46
CA CYS A 49 -12.41 -26.80 -22.75
C CYS A 49 -12.34 -28.21 -23.34
N HIS A 50 -12.12 -29.23 -22.50
CA HIS A 50 -12.11 -30.61 -22.97
C HIS A 50 -13.50 -31.10 -23.41
N ASP A 51 -14.56 -30.63 -22.75
CA ASP A 51 -15.93 -31.12 -22.99
C ASP A 51 -16.54 -30.58 -24.28
N CYS A 52 -16.40 -29.28 -24.55
CA CYS A 52 -17.01 -28.64 -25.72
C CYS A 52 -16.00 -28.19 -26.77
N GLN A 53 -14.71 -28.51 -26.59
CA GLN A 53 -13.60 -28.17 -27.48
C GLN A 53 -13.43 -26.67 -27.79
N THR A 54 -14.15 -25.81 -27.07
CA THR A 54 -14.08 -24.36 -27.26
C THR A 54 -12.71 -23.84 -26.82
N ILE A 55 -12.07 -23.06 -27.69
CA ILE A 55 -10.86 -22.31 -27.38
C ILE A 55 -11.26 -20.90 -26.94
N GLN A 56 -10.91 -20.56 -25.70
CA GLN A 56 -11.19 -19.26 -25.11
C GLN A 56 -9.91 -18.43 -25.01
N PRO A 57 -9.75 -17.36 -25.82
CA PRO A 57 -8.65 -16.43 -25.67
C PRO A 57 -8.89 -15.49 -24.48
N ILE A 58 -7.91 -15.40 -23.59
CA ILE A 58 -7.93 -14.51 -22.42
C ILE A 58 -6.78 -13.51 -22.55
N PRO A 59 -7.08 -12.25 -22.93
CA PRO A 59 -6.08 -11.18 -22.99
C PRO A 59 -5.39 -10.96 -21.64
N CYS A 60 -4.08 -10.75 -21.67
CA CYS A 60 -3.28 -10.54 -20.46
C CYS A 60 -3.46 -9.13 -19.87
N CYS A 61 -3.30 -9.07 -18.56
CA CYS A 61 -3.15 -7.82 -17.81
C CYS A 61 -1.80 -7.14 -18.12
N CYS A 62 -1.71 -5.82 -18.02
CA CYS A 62 -0.44 -5.09 -18.20
C CYS A 62 0.56 -5.30 -17.05
N GLY A 63 0.12 -5.86 -15.91
CA GLY A 63 0.97 -6.13 -14.76
C GLY A 63 1.40 -4.88 -13.97
N ASN A 64 1.08 -3.68 -14.45
CA ASN A 64 1.43 -2.43 -13.78
C ASN A 64 0.79 -2.38 -12.38
N ARG A 65 1.62 -2.10 -11.37
CA ARG A 65 1.23 -1.99 -9.96
C ARG A 65 0.21 -0.87 -9.68
N HIS A 66 0.04 0.06 -10.62
CA HIS A 66 -0.89 1.17 -10.54
C HIS A 66 -2.18 0.96 -11.33
N CYS A 67 -2.27 -0.11 -12.15
CA CYS A 67 -3.46 -0.43 -12.92
C CYS A 67 -4.53 -1.08 -12.02
N PRO A 68 -5.71 -0.47 -11.82
CA PRO A 68 -6.75 -1.02 -10.95
C PRO A 68 -7.18 -2.44 -11.36
N THR A 69 -7.32 -2.69 -12.66
CA THR A 69 -7.66 -4.01 -13.23
C THR A 69 -6.66 -5.10 -12.83
N CYS A 70 -5.36 -4.78 -12.80
CA CYS A 70 -4.31 -5.74 -12.47
C CYS A 70 -4.21 -6.08 -10.98
N GLN A 71 -4.62 -5.14 -10.12
CA GLN A 71 -4.34 -5.21 -8.69
C GLN A 71 -5.44 -5.90 -7.87
N GLN A 72 -6.63 -6.08 -8.44
CA GLN A 72 -7.79 -6.62 -7.72
C GLN A 72 -7.52 -8.01 -7.11
N ASN A 73 -7.02 -8.96 -7.91
CA ASN A 73 -6.76 -10.33 -7.42
C ASN A 73 -5.50 -10.44 -6.55
N LYS A 74 -4.55 -9.52 -6.69
CA LYS A 74 -3.31 -9.50 -5.89
C LYS A 74 -3.57 -9.12 -4.43
N MET A 75 -4.64 -8.35 -4.19
CA MET A 75 -5.03 -7.88 -2.85
C MET A 75 -5.37 -9.05 -1.92
N ASP A 76 -6.21 -9.98 -2.35
CA ASP A 76 -6.71 -11.06 -1.49
C ASP A 76 -5.59 -12.05 -1.14
N GLN A 77 -4.77 -12.42 -2.13
CA GLN A 77 -3.59 -13.27 -1.92
C GLN A 77 -2.61 -12.65 -0.94
N TRP A 78 -2.34 -11.34 -1.06
CA TRP A 78 -1.44 -10.66 -0.15
C TRP A 78 -2.03 -10.57 1.27
N LEU A 79 -3.33 -10.26 1.38
CA LEU A 79 -4.03 -10.21 2.67
C LEU A 79 -3.94 -11.55 3.37
N HIS A 80 -4.25 -12.65 2.68
CA HIS A 80 -4.16 -14.01 3.22
C HIS A 80 -2.73 -14.30 3.74
N LYS A 81 -1.69 -14.03 2.95
CA LYS A 81 -0.29 -14.17 3.38
C LYS A 81 0.09 -13.30 4.58
N GLN A 82 -0.56 -12.15 4.78
CA GLN A 82 -0.31 -11.33 5.97
C GLN A 82 -1.07 -11.88 7.19
N MET A 83 -2.27 -12.43 6.99
CA MET A 83 -3.03 -13.07 8.04
C MET A 83 -2.31 -14.31 8.59
N GLU A 84 -1.68 -15.11 7.73
CA GLU A 84 -0.82 -16.23 8.12
C GLU A 84 0.38 -15.83 8.98
N LYS A 85 0.81 -14.57 8.92
CA LYS A 85 1.94 -14.02 9.68
C LYS A 85 1.52 -13.32 10.97
N LEU A 86 0.21 -13.28 11.27
CA LEU A 86 -0.26 -12.73 12.53
C LEU A 86 0.28 -13.55 13.70
N LEU A 87 0.69 -12.82 14.74
CA LEU A 87 1.16 -13.34 16.01
C LEU A 87 0.00 -13.28 17.02
N PRO A 88 -0.08 -14.21 17.97
CA PRO A 88 -1.16 -14.27 18.96
C PRO A 88 -0.99 -13.21 20.06
N THR A 89 -1.02 -11.93 19.68
CA THR A 89 -0.83 -10.77 20.55
C THR A 89 -1.78 -9.63 20.14
N HIS A 90 -1.90 -8.60 20.97
CA HIS A 90 -2.57 -7.35 20.59
C HIS A 90 -1.73 -6.57 19.58
N TYR A 91 -2.35 -5.64 18.85
CA TYR A 91 -1.73 -4.91 17.76
C TYR A 91 -2.02 -3.42 17.86
N PHE A 92 -1.15 -2.64 17.22
CA PHE A 92 -1.29 -1.20 17.04
C PHE A 92 -1.30 -0.83 15.56
N LEU A 93 -2.15 0.13 15.21
CA LEU A 93 -2.11 0.85 13.94
C LEU A 93 -1.53 2.24 14.19
N LEU A 94 -0.28 2.43 13.77
CA LEU A 94 0.42 3.70 13.94
C LEU A 94 0.49 4.43 12.59
N THR A 95 0.14 5.70 12.58
CA THR A 95 0.16 6.54 11.36
C THR A 95 1.04 7.76 11.55
N ILE A 96 1.96 7.99 10.61
CA ILE A 96 2.81 9.20 10.58
C ILE A 96 2.53 9.94 9.29
N THR A 97 2.12 11.20 9.39
CA THR A 97 1.72 12.02 8.24
C THR A 97 2.66 13.20 8.07
N LEU A 98 3.15 13.38 6.84
CA LEU A 98 3.98 14.55 6.53
C LEU A 98 3.09 15.82 6.43
N PRO A 99 3.50 16.93 7.06
CA PRO A 99 2.78 18.20 7.01
C PRO A 99 2.69 18.78 5.60
N HIS A 100 1.73 19.68 5.41
CA HIS A 100 1.45 20.31 4.11
C HIS A 100 2.70 20.95 3.47
N GLY A 101 3.51 21.69 4.24
CA GLY A 101 4.67 22.40 3.71
C GLY A 101 5.80 21.49 3.16
N LEU A 102 5.81 20.19 3.47
CA LEU A 102 6.76 19.25 2.85
C LEU A 102 6.28 18.69 1.52
N ARG A 103 4.98 18.77 1.23
CA ARG A 103 4.35 18.00 0.17
C ARG A 103 4.94 18.31 -1.21
N GLN A 104 5.27 19.56 -1.48
CA GLN A 104 5.88 19.94 -2.76
C GLN A 104 7.25 19.28 -2.94
N VAL A 105 8.14 19.41 -1.97
CA VAL A 105 9.49 18.81 -2.02
C VAL A 105 9.42 17.29 -2.10
N VAL A 106 8.53 16.68 -1.29
CA VAL A 106 8.32 15.23 -1.26
C VAL A 106 7.75 14.72 -2.58
N ARG A 107 6.86 15.48 -3.23
CA ARG A 107 6.33 15.13 -4.55
C ARG A 107 7.41 15.18 -5.63
N SER A 108 8.35 16.11 -5.56
CA SER A 108 9.43 16.25 -6.54
C SER A 108 10.61 15.30 -6.29
N HIS A 109 10.85 14.87 -5.05
CA HIS A 109 12.01 14.04 -4.66
C HIS A 109 11.61 12.70 -4.02
N GLN A 110 10.55 12.09 -4.55
CA GLN A 110 9.85 10.94 -3.99
C GLN A 110 10.76 9.80 -3.48
N LYS A 111 11.74 9.35 -4.29
CA LYS A 111 12.62 8.23 -3.92
C LYS A 111 13.35 8.51 -2.61
N ILE A 112 13.96 9.68 -2.52
CA ILE A 112 14.78 10.12 -1.38
C ILE A 112 13.87 10.34 -0.17
N THR A 113 12.82 11.15 -0.33
CA THR A 113 11.98 11.58 0.79
C THR A 113 11.13 10.44 1.37
N TYR A 114 10.60 9.54 0.53
CA TYR A 114 9.87 8.38 1.05
C TYR A 114 10.81 7.39 1.73
N ALA A 115 12.02 7.14 1.19
CA ALA A 115 13.00 6.28 1.84
C ALA A 115 13.43 6.85 3.21
N ALA A 116 13.65 8.18 3.28
CA ALA A 116 13.92 8.88 4.52
C ALA A 116 12.77 8.74 5.52
N LEU A 117 11.51 8.90 5.10
CA LEU A 117 10.34 8.75 5.97
C LEU A 117 10.30 7.35 6.61
N PHE A 118 10.54 6.30 5.83
CA PHE A 118 10.61 4.93 6.33
C PHE A 118 11.76 4.73 7.33
N SER A 119 12.97 5.16 6.97
CA SER A 119 14.16 5.00 7.81
C SER A 119 14.05 5.79 9.12
N CYS A 120 13.65 7.07 9.06
CA CYS A 120 13.49 7.92 10.24
C CYS A 120 12.44 7.36 11.20
N THR A 121 11.32 6.85 10.66
CA THR A 121 10.29 6.19 11.45
C THR A 121 10.84 4.95 12.15
N HIS A 122 11.60 4.11 11.42
CA HIS A 122 12.16 2.90 11.99
C HIS A 122 13.13 3.18 13.13
N GLU A 123 14.08 4.08 12.92
CA GLU A 123 15.06 4.47 13.93
C GLU A 123 14.40 5.12 15.16
N ALA A 124 13.34 5.90 14.96
CA ALA A 124 12.62 6.53 16.06
C ALA A 124 11.84 5.51 16.91
N LEU A 125 11.14 4.56 16.26
CA LEU A 125 10.45 3.48 16.94
C LEU A 125 11.41 2.57 17.70
N LYS A 126 12.52 2.18 17.06
CA LYS A 126 13.55 1.34 17.68
C LYS A 126 14.15 2.02 18.92
N LYS A 127 14.41 3.34 18.84
CA LYS A 127 14.91 4.14 19.97
C LYS A 127 13.92 4.16 21.14
N LEU A 128 12.62 4.36 20.88
CA LEU A 128 11.61 4.41 21.94
C LEU A 128 11.33 3.02 22.51
N ALA A 129 11.18 2.00 21.67
CA ALA A 129 10.88 0.64 22.14
C ALA A 129 11.94 0.06 23.08
N ARG A 130 13.19 0.51 22.98
CA ARG A 130 14.29 0.15 23.89
C ARG A 130 14.02 0.54 25.35
N ASP A 131 13.25 1.60 25.59
CA ASP A 131 12.93 2.05 26.94
C ASP A 131 12.02 1.02 27.63
N LYS A 132 12.41 0.60 28.84
CA LYS A 132 11.67 -0.37 29.65
C LYS A 132 10.28 0.13 30.06
N ARG A 133 10.05 1.44 30.05
CA ARG A 133 8.71 2.04 30.28
C ARG A 133 7.74 1.77 29.12
N PHE A 134 8.24 1.37 27.96
CA PHE A 134 7.45 1.00 26.80
C PHE A 134 7.50 -0.52 26.57
N VAL A 135 8.55 -1.02 25.91
CA VAL A 135 8.67 -2.45 25.54
C VAL A 135 9.94 -3.06 26.11
N GLY A 136 11.02 -2.29 26.25
CA GLY A 136 12.29 -2.75 26.82
C GLY A 136 13.22 -3.47 25.85
N SER A 137 13.00 -3.38 24.53
CA SER A 137 13.88 -3.99 23.51
C SER A 137 13.85 -3.25 22.18
N THR A 138 14.96 -3.30 21.45
CA THR A 138 15.09 -2.78 20.09
C THR A 138 14.59 -3.75 19.01
N ARG A 139 14.36 -5.02 19.36
CA ARG A 139 13.95 -6.08 18.42
C ARG A 139 12.44 -6.10 18.20
N ILE A 140 11.91 -4.97 17.74
CA ILE A 140 10.53 -4.82 17.28
C ILE A 140 10.38 -5.24 15.84
N GLY A 141 9.22 -5.76 15.45
CA GLY A 141 8.92 -6.13 14.07
C GLY A 141 7.54 -5.63 13.66
N TYR A 142 7.39 -5.13 12.44
CA TYR A 142 6.13 -4.56 11.98
C TYR A 142 6.07 -4.47 10.46
N LEU A 143 4.84 -4.35 9.95
CA LEU A 143 4.55 -4.05 8.56
C LEU A 143 4.35 -2.56 8.38
N ALA A 144 5.06 -1.92 7.45
CA ALA A 144 4.92 -0.51 7.13
C ALA A 144 4.46 -0.32 5.68
N VAL A 145 3.45 0.52 5.46
CA VAL A 145 2.84 0.80 4.15
C VAL A 145 2.85 2.31 3.89
N LEU A 146 3.44 2.72 2.78
CA LEU A 146 3.36 4.11 2.31
C LEU A 146 2.06 4.35 1.57
N HIS A 147 1.33 5.39 1.96
CA HIS A 147 0.22 5.97 1.21
C HIS A 147 0.53 7.42 0.83
N THR A 148 -0.04 7.90 -0.27
CA THR A 148 0.24 9.24 -0.80
C THR A 148 -1.00 10.07 -1.08
N TRP A 149 -2.20 9.61 -0.68
CA TRP A 149 -3.47 10.25 -0.99
C TRP A 149 -4.39 10.39 0.21
N GLY A 150 -5.24 11.42 0.19
CA GLY A 150 -6.41 11.53 1.05
C GLY A 150 -7.69 11.06 0.35
N SER A 151 -8.84 11.22 1.01
CA SER A 151 -10.14 10.82 0.43
C SER A 151 -10.52 11.62 -0.81
N MET A 152 -10.02 12.84 -1.00
CA MET A 152 -10.29 13.67 -2.19
C MET A 152 -9.21 13.51 -3.28
N LEU A 153 -8.38 12.46 -3.19
CA LEU A 153 -7.21 12.25 -4.06
C LEU A 153 -6.19 13.39 -3.99
N GLN A 154 -6.19 14.16 -2.91
CA GLN A 154 -5.16 15.16 -2.66
C GLN A 154 -3.88 14.47 -2.24
N TYR A 155 -2.73 15.01 -2.66
CA TYR A 155 -1.44 14.48 -2.25
C TYR A 155 -1.26 14.61 -0.73
N HIS A 156 -1.08 13.46 -0.08
CA HIS A 156 -1.07 13.31 1.38
C HIS A 156 -0.17 12.13 1.77
N PRO A 157 1.17 12.31 1.74
CA PRO A 157 2.11 11.25 2.09
C PRO A 157 2.07 10.92 3.59
N HIS A 158 1.82 9.65 3.89
CA HIS A 158 1.80 9.11 5.25
C HIS A 158 2.20 7.63 5.26
N LEU A 159 2.72 7.16 6.39
CA LEU A 159 2.94 5.74 6.64
C LEU A 159 1.84 5.20 7.54
N HIS A 160 1.38 3.99 7.27
CA HIS A 160 0.69 3.15 8.24
C HIS A 160 1.57 1.99 8.66
N LEU A 161 1.63 1.73 9.95
CA LEU A 161 2.39 0.65 10.53
C LEU A 161 1.45 -0.27 11.30
N VAL A 162 1.49 -1.57 11.02
CA VAL A 162 0.81 -2.60 11.81
C VAL A 162 1.85 -3.27 12.68
N ILE A 163 1.77 -3.01 13.97
CA ILE A 163 2.79 -3.35 14.95
C ILE A 163 2.20 -4.37 15.93
N PRO A 164 2.72 -5.61 16.01
CA PRO A 164 2.42 -6.52 17.11
C PRO A 164 2.86 -5.89 18.43
N GLY A 165 2.06 -6.08 19.48
CA GLY A 165 2.18 -5.44 20.77
C GLY A 165 3.30 -5.96 21.65
N GLY A 166 4.52 -6.02 21.13
CA GLY A 166 5.70 -6.42 21.88
C GLY A 166 6.97 -6.46 21.04
N ALA A 167 8.03 -7.01 21.64
CA ALA A 167 9.33 -7.21 21.03
C ALA A 167 9.91 -8.57 21.46
N VAL A 168 10.92 -9.04 20.74
CA VAL A 168 11.77 -10.12 21.24
C VAL A 168 12.81 -9.53 22.21
N SER A 169 13.17 -10.23 23.28
CA SER A 169 14.26 -9.82 24.16
C SER A 169 15.58 -9.64 23.40
N GLU A 170 16.49 -8.81 23.91
CA GLU A 170 17.81 -8.63 23.29
C GLU A 170 18.65 -9.92 23.30
N LYS A 171 18.31 -10.90 24.15
CA LYS A 171 18.90 -12.24 24.11
C LYS A 171 18.29 -13.12 23.01
N GLY A 172 17.01 -12.92 22.68
CA GLY A 172 16.30 -13.69 21.65
C GLY A 172 15.47 -14.85 22.19
N ASP A 173 15.38 -14.96 23.51
CA ASP A 173 14.84 -16.09 24.25
C ASP A 173 13.47 -15.83 24.89
N GLN A 174 12.98 -14.59 24.85
CA GLN A 174 11.74 -14.18 25.51
C GLN A 174 10.95 -13.20 24.65
N TRP A 175 9.62 -13.22 24.78
CA TRP A 175 8.74 -12.18 24.27
C TRP A 175 8.49 -11.11 25.34
N LEU A 176 8.74 -9.85 25.02
CA LEU A 176 8.45 -8.71 25.88
C LEU A 176 7.16 -8.05 25.40
N SER A 177 6.07 -8.31 26.12
CA SER A 177 4.76 -7.72 25.81
C SER A 177 4.73 -6.24 26.17
N SER A 178 4.16 -5.43 25.27
CA SER A 178 3.83 -4.03 25.57
C SER A 178 2.50 -3.94 26.33
N ARG A 179 2.20 -2.77 26.88
CA ARG A 179 0.84 -2.47 27.35
C ARG A 179 -0.17 -2.61 26.20
N GLN A 180 -1.41 -2.95 26.50
CA GLN A 180 -2.46 -3.13 25.47
C GLN A 180 -2.91 -1.82 24.82
N ASP A 181 -2.84 -0.72 25.56
CA ASP A 181 -3.30 0.61 25.16
C ASP A 181 -2.20 1.49 24.56
N LEU A 182 -0.93 1.11 24.76
CA LEU A 182 0.20 1.96 24.42
C LEU A 182 1.44 1.15 24.00
N PHE A 183 1.83 1.28 22.73
CA PHE A 183 3.13 0.80 22.24
C PHE A 183 4.26 1.76 22.59
N VAL A 184 4.15 3.02 22.13
CA VAL A 184 5.05 4.13 22.45
C VAL A 184 4.26 5.44 22.48
N HIS A 185 4.73 6.45 23.22
CA HIS A 185 4.10 7.76 23.18
C HIS A 185 4.31 8.46 21.82
N THR A 186 3.23 9.01 21.27
CA THR A 186 3.24 9.69 19.96
C THR A 186 3.99 11.02 19.98
N LYS A 187 3.95 11.78 21.09
CA LYS A 187 4.67 13.07 21.21
C LYS A 187 6.20 12.92 21.12
N PRO A 188 6.88 12.04 21.88
CA PRO A 188 8.29 11.76 21.68
C PRO A 188 8.61 11.20 20.29
N LEU A 189 7.76 10.32 19.76
CA LEU A 189 7.96 9.73 18.43
C LEU A 189 7.94 10.81 17.34
N GLU A 190 6.98 11.73 17.40
CA GLU A 190 6.87 12.89 16.52
C GLU A 190 8.16 13.73 16.51
N LYS A 191 8.67 14.08 17.70
CA LYS A 191 9.90 14.89 17.83
C LYS A 191 11.10 14.20 17.21
N ILE A 192 11.28 12.90 17.48
CA ILE A 192 12.43 12.14 16.98
C ILE A 192 12.33 11.95 15.46
N VAL A 193 11.15 11.61 14.94
CA VAL A 193 10.94 11.47 13.48
C VAL A 193 11.18 12.78 12.77
N LYS A 194 10.65 13.89 13.29
CA LYS A 194 10.83 15.23 12.72
C LYS A 194 12.31 15.63 12.69
N ALA A 195 13.04 15.45 13.78
CA ALA A 195 14.47 15.75 13.86
C ALA A 195 15.27 14.90 12.86
N LYS A 196 15.09 13.57 12.88
CA LYS A 196 15.78 12.67 11.94
C LYS A 196 15.45 12.97 10.48
N PHE A 197 14.20 13.31 10.19
CA PHE A 197 13.79 13.66 8.83
C PHE A 197 14.42 14.99 8.39
N LYS A 198 14.52 15.99 9.27
CA LYS A 198 15.26 17.23 9.00
C LYS A 198 16.72 16.93 8.64
N ASP A 199 17.40 16.12 9.45
CA ASP A 199 18.80 15.73 9.20
C ASP A 199 18.95 15.00 7.86
N ALA A 200 18.00 14.12 7.53
CA ALA A 200 17.98 13.43 6.24
C ALA A 200 17.78 14.39 5.06
N MET A 201 16.95 15.44 5.21
CA MET A 201 16.77 16.46 4.17
C MET A 201 18.00 17.36 4.02
N THR A 202 18.69 17.68 5.11
CA THR A 202 19.98 18.40 5.07
C THR A 202 21.04 17.58 4.33
N LYS A 203 21.19 16.29 4.69
CA LYS A 203 22.13 15.39 4.01
C LYS A 203 21.82 15.21 2.53
N ALA A 204 20.54 15.26 2.16
CA ALA A 204 20.09 15.18 0.77
C ALA A 204 20.15 16.52 0.01
N GLN A 205 20.63 17.60 0.64
CA GLN A 205 20.66 18.96 0.06
C GLN A 205 19.27 19.43 -0.40
N LEU A 206 18.23 19.06 0.35
CA LEU A 206 16.84 19.45 0.09
C LEU A 206 16.31 20.46 1.11
N ILE A 207 17.09 20.78 2.14
CA ILE A 207 16.64 21.62 3.25
C ILE A 207 16.28 23.03 2.80
N ASP A 208 17.03 23.62 1.86
CA ASP A 208 16.80 24.97 1.34
C ASP A 208 15.53 25.08 0.50
N LYS A 209 14.99 23.95 0.03
CA LYS A 209 13.72 23.88 -0.71
C LYS A 209 12.50 23.77 0.22
N ILE A 210 12.71 23.65 1.54
CA ILE A 210 11.66 23.43 2.53
C ILE A 210 11.48 24.70 3.37
N ASP A 211 10.24 25.19 3.42
CA ASP A 211 9.88 26.30 4.31
C ASP A 211 10.25 25.99 5.78
N PRO A 212 11.11 26.81 6.43
CA PRO A 212 11.56 26.57 7.80
C PRO A 212 10.43 26.48 8.84
N SER A 213 9.28 27.11 8.59
CA SER A 213 8.10 27.10 9.46
C SER A 213 7.55 25.68 9.68
N VAL A 214 7.78 24.76 8.75
CA VAL A 214 7.38 23.36 8.85
C VAL A 214 7.99 22.66 10.06
N TRP A 215 9.22 23.03 10.43
CA TRP A 215 9.95 22.42 11.54
C TRP A 215 9.45 22.91 12.91
N LYS A 216 8.83 24.10 12.94
CA LYS A 216 8.21 24.69 14.14
C LYS A 216 6.83 24.09 14.45
N LYS A 217 6.17 23.51 13.44
CA LYS A 217 4.84 22.90 13.58
C LYS A 217 4.93 21.50 14.21
N GLN A 218 3.85 21.11 14.88
CA GLN A 218 3.67 19.73 15.33
C GLN A 218 3.26 18.86 14.14
N TRP A 219 3.94 17.72 13.96
CA TRP A 219 3.55 16.74 12.95
C TRP A 219 2.48 15.81 13.48
N VAL A 220 1.68 15.25 12.57
CA VAL A 220 0.58 14.36 12.96
C VAL A 220 1.11 12.93 13.06
N VAL A 221 1.14 12.42 14.29
CA VAL A 221 1.43 11.04 14.63
C VAL A 221 0.27 10.51 15.46
N ASP A 222 -0.34 9.43 14.99
CA ASP A 222 -1.48 8.78 15.63
C ASP A 222 -1.15 7.30 15.90
N SER A 223 -1.64 6.77 17.02
CA SER A 223 -1.43 5.36 17.40
C SER A 223 -2.69 4.84 18.05
N GLN A 224 -3.26 3.78 17.47
CA GLN A 224 -4.50 3.18 17.94
C GLN A 224 -4.26 1.71 18.29
N ALA A 225 -4.77 1.27 19.45
CA ALA A 225 -4.88 -0.15 19.75
C ALA A 225 -5.96 -0.76 18.85
N VAL A 226 -5.66 -1.89 18.20
CA VAL A 226 -6.49 -2.49 17.14
C VAL A 226 -6.72 -3.99 17.34
N GLY A 227 -6.74 -4.44 18.60
CA GLY A 227 -7.03 -5.83 18.96
C GLY A 227 -6.06 -6.81 18.29
N LYS A 228 -6.57 -7.84 17.61
CA LYS A 228 -5.76 -8.91 16.97
C LYS A 228 -5.16 -8.52 15.61
N GLY A 229 -5.28 -7.26 15.17
CA GLY A 229 -4.65 -6.76 13.93
C GLY A 229 -5.30 -7.16 12.59
N GLN A 230 -6.18 -8.17 12.55
CA GLN A 230 -6.87 -8.64 11.34
C GLN A 230 -7.62 -7.52 10.61
N ASN A 231 -8.39 -6.72 11.36
CA ASN A 231 -9.18 -5.62 10.79
C ASN A 231 -8.27 -4.53 10.20
N SER A 232 -7.12 -4.27 10.83
CA SER A 232 -6.11 -3.35 10.32
C SER A 232 -5.47 -3.86 9.03
N LEU A 233 -5.17 -5.16 8.92
CA LEU A 233 -4.68 -5.76 7.68
C LEU A 233 -5.75 -5.72 6.57
N ARG A 234 -7.01 -6.04 6.89
CA ARG A 234 -8.14 -5.97 5.94
C ARG A 234 -8.40 -4.53 5.48
N TYR A 235 -8.25 -3.58 6.40
CA TYR A 235 -8.31 -2.16 6.07
C TYR A 235 -7.17 -1.79 5.12
N LEU A 236 -5.91 -2.12 5.46
CA LEU A 236 -4.73 -1.76 4.68
C LEU A 236 -4.65 -2.44 3.33
N SER A 237 -5.06 -3.72 3.19
CA SER A 237 -5.01 -4.45 1.93
C SER A 237 -5.71 -3.69 0.80
N ARG A 238 -6.84 -3.04 1.12
CA ARG A 238 -7.61 -2.19 0.20
C ARG A 238 -6.82 -0.99 -0.31
N TYR A 239 -5.85 -0.47 0.44
CA TYR A 239 -5.04 0.69 0.07
C TYR A 239 -3.64 0.33 -0.42
N VAL A 240 -3.16 -0.88 -0.13
CA VAL A 240 -1.88 -1.40 -0.61
C VAL A 240 -1.92 -1.58 -2.14
N PHE A 241 -3.00 -2.16 -2.66
CA PHE A 241 -3.11 -2.56 -4.06
C PHE A 241 -3.93 -1.60 -4.91
N ARG A 242 -4.69 -0.68 -4.31
CA ARG A 242 -5.44 0.34 -5.06
C ARG A 242 -4.64 1.63 -5.16
N VAL A 243 -4.74 2.31 -6.28
CA VAL A 243 -4.21 3.66 -6.45
C VAL A 243 -5.33 4.65 -6.24
N ALA A 244 -5.22 5.43 -5.16
CA ALA A 244 -6.00 6.64 -4.86
C ALA A 244 -7.52 6.45 -4.64
N ILE A 245 -8.23 5.78 -5.54
CA ILE A 245 -9.69 5.62 -5.56
C ILE A 245 -10.11 4.21 -5.98
N SER A 246 -11.28 3.76 -5.50
CA SER A 246 -11.91 2.50 -5.92
C SER A 246 -13.01 2.77 -6.94
N ASN A 247 -13.24 1.85 -7.87
CA ASN A 247 -14.31 1.98 -8.89
C ASN A 247 -15.67 2.35 -8.28
N ASN A 248 -16.09 1.69 -7.20
CA ASN A 248 -17.39 1.96 -6.55
C ASN A 248 -17.57 3.39 -6.00
N ARG A 249 -16.47 4.16 -5.89
CA ARG A 249 -16.53 5.56 -5.48
C ARG A 249 -16.80 6.49 -6.67
N ILE A 250 -16.48 6.09 -7.90
CA ILE A 250 -16.83 6.86 -9.10
C ILE A 250 -18.32 6.66 -9.36
N LYS A 251 -19.05 7.75 -9.56
CA LYS A 251 -20.51 7.77 -9.69
C LYS A 251 -20.98 8.10 -11.09
N SER A 252 -20.33 9.05 -11.75
CA SER A 252 -20.60 9.37 -13.15
C SER A 252 -19.36 9.92 -13.86
N ILE A 253 -19.38 9.82 -15.18
CA ILE A 253 -18.40 10.37 -16.11
C ILE A 253 -19.22 11.01 -17.24
N GLU A 254 -19.42 12.31 -17.19
CA GLU A 254 -20.31 13.04 -18.10
C GLU A 254 -19.64 14.34 -18.54
N ASN A 255 -19.64 14.64 -19.85
CA ASN A 255 -19.16 15.91 -20.39
C ASN A 255 -17.77 16.34 -19.89
N GLY A 256 -16.81 15.42 -19.80
CA GLY A 256 -15.46 15.72 -19.30
C GLY A 256 -15.35 15.84 -17.77
N VAL A 257 -16.44 15.60 -17.03
CA VAL A 257 -16.48 15.72 -15.56
C VAL A 257 -16.62 14.35 -14.91
N ILE A 258 -15.76 14.08 -13.94
CA ILE A 258 -15.75 12.84 -13.15
C ILE A 258 -16.23 13.14 -11.75
N THR A 259 -17.34 12.50 -11.39
CA THR A 259 -17.99 12.66 -10.09
C THR A 259 -17.72 11.47 -9.22
N PHE A 260 -17.24 11.69 -7.99
CA PHE A 260 -16.96 10.59 -7.06
C PHE A 260 -17.22 10.91 -5.59
N LEU A 261 -17.49 9.85 -4.82
CA LEU A 261 -17.70 9.90 -3.38
C LEU A 261 -16.37 10.06 -2.65
N TYR A 262 -16.31 10.95 -1.65
CA TYR A 262 -15.24 11.04 -0.67
C TYR A 262 -15.82 11.08 0.74
N LYS A 263 -15.06 10.57 1.71
CA LYS A 263 -15.43 10.66 3.13
C LYS A 263 -14.91 11.97 3.71
N ASP A 264 -15.82 12.80 4.20
CA ASP A 264 -15.51 13.97 5.03
C ASP A 264 -15.11 13.46 6.42
N ARG A 265 -13.83 13.58 6.76
CA ARG A 265 -13.33 13.06 8.04
C ARG A 265 -13.78 13.88 9.25
N ARG A 266 -14.09 15.16 9.06
CA ARG A 266 -14.56 16.04 10.15
C ARG A 266 -16.01 15.74 10.48
N LYS A 267 -16.86 15.67 9.46
CA LYS A 267 -18.30 15.39 9.62
C LYS A 267 -18.63 13.90 9.68
N LYS A 268 -17.65 13.02 9.41
CA LYS A 268 -17.79 11.55 9.29
C LYS A 268 -18.81 11.09 8.23
N THR A 269 -19.23 11.97 7.32
CA THR A 269 -20.22 11.69 6.26
C THR A 269 -19.56 11.41 4.91
N TRP A 270 -20.29 10.73 4.03
CA TRP A 270 -19.93 10.65 2.61
C TRP A 270 -20.47 11.87 1.88
N LYS A 271 -19.67 12.41 0.98
CA LYS A 271 -19.98 13.54 0.11
C LYS A 271 -19.51 13.26 -1.30
N THR A 272 -20.02 14.03 -2.24
CA THR A 272 -19.65 13.94 -3.65
C THR A 272 -18.76 15.11 -4.03
N MET A 273 -17.79 14.88 -4.91
CA MET A 273 -16.97 15.90 -5.55
C MET A 273 -16.91 15.62 -7.04
N ALA A 274 -16.95 16.68 -7.84
CA ALA A 274 -16.74 16.65 -9.28
C ALA A 274 -15.37 17.24 -9.61
N LEU A 275 -14.66 16.62 -10.55
CA LEU A 275 -13.40 17.15 -11.11
C LEU A 275 -13.47 17.08 -12.63
N ASP A 276 -12.85 18.05 -13.29
CA ASP A 276 -12.47 17.92 -14.69
C ASP A 276 -11.60 16.66 -14.90
N ALA A 277 -11.74 16.01 -16.05
CA ALA A 277 -11.05 14.77 -16.38
C ALA A 277 -9.53 14.90 -16.35
N MET A 278 -8.97 16.02 -16.82
CA MET A 278 -7.54 16.28 -16.79
C MET A 278 -7.05 16.44 -15.35
N GLU A 279 -7.81 17.14 -14.50
CA GLU A 279 -7.48 17.28 -13.08
C GLU A 279 -7.58 15.94 -12.33
N PHE A 280 -8.56 15.10 -12.66
CA PHE A 280 -8.65 13.74 -12.11
C PHE A 280 -7.42 12.90 -12.50
N ILE A 281 -7.03 12.90 -13.78
CA ILE A 281 -5.84 12.18 -14.25
C ILE A 281 -4.59 12.72 -13.56
N ARG A 282 -4.43 14.05 -13.46
CA ARG A 282 -3.31 14.68 -12.75
C ARG A 282 -3.25 14.24 -11.28
N ARG A 283 -4.40 14.21 -10.59
CA ARG A 283 -4.49 13.72 -9.20
C ARG A 283 -4.22 12.23 -9.09
N PHE A 284 -4.63 11.41 -10.06
CA PHE A 284 -4.30 10.00 -10.06
C PHE A 284 -2.79 9.77 -10.20
N LEU A 285 -2.18 10.42 -11.20
CA LEU A 285 -0.78 10.21 -11.57
C LEU A 285 0.19 10.66 -10.48
N GLN A 286 -0.14 11.64 -9.64
CA GLN A 286 0.72 12.05 -8.52
C GLN A 286 0.94 10.92 -7.47
N HIS A 287 0.15 9.83 -7.54
CA HIS A 287 0.26 8.65 -6.69
C HIS A 287 0.99 7.48 -7.35
N VAL A 288 1.40 7.63 -8.61
CA VAL A 288 2.31 6.71 -9.29
C VAL A 288 3.67 6.80 -8.59
N LEU A 289 4.18 5.66 -8.14
CA LEU A 289 5.41 5.60 -7.37
C LEU A 289 6.60 5.44 -8.31
N PRO A 290 7.81 5.87 -7.91
CA PRO A 290 8.99 5.71 -8.74
C PRO A 290 9.24 4.22 -9.05
N LYS A 291 9.76 3.94 -10.24
CA LYS A 291 10.14 2.57 -10.64
C LYS A 291 11.06 1.95 -9.59
N GLY A 292 10.75 0.71 -9.18
CA GLY A 292 11.50 -0.04 -8.17
C GLY A 292 11.24 0.39 -6.72
N PHE A 293 10.41 1.39 -6.45
CA PHE A 293 10.19 1.84 -5.07
C PHE A 293 9.30 0.88 -4.27
N MET A 294 9.85 0.30 -3.19
CA MET A 294 9.14 -0.61 -2.31
C MET A 294 8.17 0.14 -1.36
N LYS A 295 6.86 0.04 -1.65
CA LYS A 295 5.76 0.70 -0.90
C LYS A 295 5.43 0.00 0.42
N ILE A 296 5.60 -1.31 0.47
CA ILE A 296 5.30 -2.16 1.62
C ILE A 296 6.63 -2.68 2.13
N ARG A 297 6.92 -2.50 3.40
CA ARG A 297 8.18 -2.94 4.01
C ARG A 297 7.90 -3.71 5.28
N HIS A 298 8.66 -4.77 5.50
CA HIS A 298 8.63 -5.53 6.74
C HIS A 298 9.92 -5.25 7.51
N TYR A 299 9.78 -4.92 8.79
CA TYR A 299 10.88 -4.54 9.67
C TYR A 299 11.06 -5.55 10.79
N GLY A 300 12.31 -5.61 11.31
CA GLY A 300 12.72 -6.45 12.43
C GLY A 300 12.28 -7.90 12.28
N PHE A 301 11.64 -8.47 13.30
CA PHE A 301 11.28 -9.89 13.29
C PHE A 301 10.23 -10.29 12.24
N LEU A 302 9.55 -9.32 11.58
CA LEU A 302 8.67 -9.60 10.44
C LEU A 302 9.38 -9.50 9.09
N ASN A 303 10.63 -9.01 9.06
CA ASN A 303 11.44 -8.99 7.85
C ASN A 303 11.68 -10.44 7.38
N PRO A 304 11.56 -10.75 6.07
CA PRO A 304 11.85 -12.08 5.56
C PRO A 304 13.23 -12.64 5.89
N ASN A 305 14.23 -11.77 6.11
CA ASN A 305 15.60 -12.14 6.48
C ASN A 305 15.81 -12.14 8.01
N SER A 306 14.74 -12.07 8.80
CA SER A 306 14.80 -12.19 10.26
C SER A 306 15.31 -13.58 10.66
N PRO A 307 16.17 -13.68 11.69
CA PRO A 307 16.54 -14.98 12.25
C PRO A 307 15.37 -15.66 12.99
N PHE A 308 14.32 -14.90 13.31
CA PHE A 308 13.12 -15.41 13.96
C PHE A 308 12.07 -15.82 12.93
N SER A 309 11.70 -17.10 12.93
CA SER A 309 10.54 -17.59 12.19
C SER A 309 9.24 -17.21 12.89
N ILE A 310 8.14 -17.15 12.12
CA ILE A 310 6.79 -16.89 12.69
C ILE A 310 6.41 -17.99 13.71
N LYS A 311 6.84 -19.24 13.50
CA LYS A 311 6.59 -20.34 14.43
C LYS A 311 7.28 -20.11 15.77
N GLN A 312 8.58 -19.78 15.75
CA GLN A 312 9.34 -19.46 16.96
C GLN A 312 8.75 -18.25 17.70
N LEU A 313 8.33 -17.20 16.98
CA LEU A 313 7.68 -16.04 17.61
C LEU A 313 6.36 -16.44 18.30
N ARG A 314 5.58 -17.33 17.70
CA ARG A 314 4.35 -17.87 18.32
C ARG A 314 4.67 -18.67 19.58
N GLU A 315 5.68 -19.53 19.54
CA GLU A 315 6.14 -20.32 20.69
C GLU A 315 6.58 -19.39 21.84
N LEU A 316 7.40 -18.37 21.56
CA LEU A 316 7.82 -17.37 22.56
C LEU A 316 6.66 -16.60 23.19
N ILE A 317 5.59 -16.33 22.43
CA ILE A 317 4.40 -15.64 22.94
C ILE A 317 3.54 -16.58 23.79
N SER A 318 3.38 -17.84 23.34
CA SER A 318 2.58 -18.86 24.03
C SER A 318 3.21 -19.31 25.35
N LEU A 319 4.54 -19.44 25.41
CA LEU A 319 5.30 -19.80 26.63
C LEU A 319 5.11 -18.79 27.78
N ILE A 320 4.73 -17.54 27.48
CA ILE A 320 4.48 -16.49 28.46
C ILE A 320 3.00 -16.44 28.88
N HIS A 321 2.12 -17.09 28.12
CA HIS A 321 0.68 -17.06 28.35
C HIS A 321 0.07 -18.46 28.26
N ASP A 322 0.21 -19.26 29.33
CA ASP A 322 -0.48 -20.56 29.57
C ASP A 322 -2.02 -20.54 29.34
N ILE A 323 -2.59 -19.42 28.89
CA ILE A 323 -4.02 -19.15 28.72
C ILE A 323 -4.42 -18.94 27.24
N ILE A 324 -3.50 -18.81 26.29
CA ILE A 324 -3.86 -18.34 24.94
C ILE A 324 -4.09 -19.51 23.96
N ARG A 325 -5.13 -20.31 24.22
CA ARG A 325 -5.72 -21.18 23.18
C ARG A 325 -6.70 -20.39 22.27
N ASP A 326 -7.25 -19.27 22.76
CA ASP A 326 -8.31 -18.48 22.11
C ASP A 326 -7.84 -17.29 21.24
N LEU A 327 -6.52 -17.11 21.03
CA LEU A 327 -6.00 -16.11 20.05
C LEU A 327 -5.56 -16.71 18.73
N LEU A 328 -5.63 -18.03 18.57
CA LEU A 328 -5.47 -18.62 17.24
C LEU A 328 -6.59 -18.10 16.36
N THR A 329 -6.16 -17.41 15.33
CA THR A 329 -7.04 -16.67 14.46
C THR A 329 -7.44 -17.59 13.33
N GLU A 330 -8.74 -17.83 13.14
CA GLU A 330 -9.22 -18.50 11.94
C GLU A 330 -8.79 -17.68 10.71
N ILE A 331 -7.94 -18.29 9.89
CA ILE A 331 -7.52 -17.72 8.62
C ILE A 331 -8.58 -18.14 7.60
N PRO A 332 -9.26 -17.19 6.92
CA PRO A 332 -10.21 -17.54 5.88
C PRO A 332 -9.50 -18.34 4.80
N GLU A 333 -10.04 -19.51 4.47
CA GLU A 333 -9.52 -20.35 3.39
C GLU A 333 -9.53 -19.57 2.07
N TYR A 334 -8.37 -19.46 1.41
CA TYR A 334 -8.29 -18.83 0.10
C TYR A 334 -8.63 -19.87 -0.97
N LYS A 335 -9.86 -19.84 -1.47
CA LYS A 335 -10.25 -20.65 -2.64
C LYS A 335 -9.76 -20.00 -3.92
N LYS A 336 -8.82 -20.65 -4.59
CA LYS A 336 -8.36 -20.22 -5.92
C LYS A 336 -9.54 -20.38 -6.89
N GLN A 337 -9.97 -19.27 -7.48
CA GLN A 337 -11.05 -19.30 -8.46
C GLN A 337 -10.55 -19.96 -9.76
N GLU A 338 -11.14 -21.10 -10.11
CA GLU A 338 -10.88 -21.77 -11.38
C GLU A 338 -11.60 -21.04 -12.51
N MET A 339 -10.97 -21.03 -13.70
CA MET A 339 -11.59 -20.43 -14.87
C MET A 339 -12.55 -21.42 -15.52
N LYS A 340 -13.74 -20.92 -15.83
CA LYS A 340 -14.83 -21.70 -16.41
C LYS A 340 -15.05 -21.33 -17.87
N CYS A 341 -15.39 -22.32 -18.68
CA CYS A 341 -15.75 -22.17 -20.07
C CYS A 341 -17.02 -21.31 -20.19
N ALA A 342 -16.98 -20.29 -21.05
CA ALA A 342 -18.14 -19.45 -21.32
C ALA A 342 -19.31 -20.21 -21.99
N CYS A 343 -19.03 -21.31 -22.69
CA CYS A 343 -20.03 -22.11 -23.39
C CYS A 343 -20.74 -23.11 -22.46
N CYS A 344 -19.99 -23.87 -21.65
CA CYS A 344 -20.55 -25.00 -20.89
C CYS A 344 -20.25 -24.95 -19.38
N GLY A 345 -19.52 -23.96 -18.88
CA GLY A 345 -19.23 -23.79 -17.45
C GLY A 345 -18.16 -24.73 -16.85
N HIS A 346 -17.67 -25.71 -17.60
CA HIS A 346 -16.60 -26.63 -17.17
C HIS A 346 -15.24 -25.94 -17.05
N ALA A 347 -14.31 -26.60 -16.34
CA ALA A 347 -12.96 -26.07 -16.12
C ALA A 347 -12.19 -25.93 -17.44
N LEU A 348 -11.36 -24.90 -17.52
CA LEU A 348 -10.52 -24.60 -18.66
C LEU A 348 -9.07 -25.05 -18.42
N THR A 349 -8.47 -25.69 -19.42
CA THR A 349 -7.06 -26.11 -19.41
C THR A 349 -6.20 -25.16 -20.23
N PHE A 350 -5.00 -24.85 -19.75
CA PHE A 350 -4.06 -24.02 -20.50
C PHE A 350 -3.61 -24.73 -21.78
N ILE A 351 -3.65 -24.04 -22.92
CA ILE A 351 -3.11 -24.53 -24.19
C ILE A 351 -1.77 -23.85 -24.48
N ALA A 352 -1.78 -22.52 -24.61
CA ALA A 352 -0.62 -21.76 -25.06
C ALA A 352 -0.67 -20.30 -24.62
N PHE A 353 0.49 -19.65 -24.66
CA PHE A 353 0.61 -18.20 -24.51
C PHE A 353 1.04 -17.57 -25.84
N LEU A 354 0.16 -16.75 -26.42
CA LEU A 354 0.45 -15.94 -27.60
C LEU A 354 1.17 -14.67 -27.16
N ARG A 355 2.42 -14.53 -27.60
CA ARG A 355 3.23 -13.34 -27.33
C ARG A 355 2.64 -12.13 -28.08
N PRO A 356 2.60 -10.95 -27.46
CA PRO A 356 2.24 -9.71 -28.15
C PRO A 356 3.27 -9.38 -29.26
N PRO A 357 2.88 -8.60 -30.28
CA PRO A 357 3.76 -8.20 -31.38
C PRO A 357 4.99 -7.39 -30.94
N ARG A 358 4.91 -6.72 -29.77
CA ARG A 358 6.03 -5.97 -29.16
C ARG A 358 6.19 -6.37 -27.69
N TRP A 359 7.39 -6.80 -27.31
CA TRP A 359 7.76 -7.14 -25.92
C TRP A 359 8.98 -6.29 -25.50
N GLY A 360 8.83 -5.35 -24.57
CA GLY A 360 9.99 -4.59 -24.05
C GLY A 360 9.75 -3.10 -23.79
N PRO A 361 10.71 -2.40 -23.14
CA PRO A 361 10.47 -1.32 -22.17
C PRO A 361 10.11 0.07 -22.71
N SER A 362 9.60 0.15 -23.94
CA SER A 362 8.96 1.35 -24.50
C SER A 362 7.57 1.04 -25.07
N GLY A 363 6.86 0.16 -24.38
CA GLY A 363 5.40 0.13 -24.28
C GLY A 363 4.98 0.49 -22.88
#